data_AF-A0A5R2N2B2-F1
#
_entry.id   AF-A0A5R2N2B2-F1
#
_cell.length_a   1.000
_cell.length_b   1.000
_cell.length_c   1.000
_cell.angle_alpha   90.00
_cell.angle_beta   90.00
_cell.angle_gamma   90.00
#
_symmetry.space_group_name_H-M   'P 1'
#
loop_
_entity.id
_entity.type
_entity.pdbx_description
1 polymer ?
#
loop_
_entity_poly.entity_id
_entity_poly.type
_entity_poly.pdbx_seq_one_letter_code
_entity_poly.pdbx_strand_id
1 'polypeptide(L)'
;ELGTKVEGPFARLGDYRQPGGKIVSAWSVEADIDAAVIRSNTFTMEWPPRSGSMKEFPEVDRAGWFTLAEAEVKILQGQRPMLSDLAGQLGVA
;
A
#
# COMPACT_ATOMS: atom_id res chain seq x y z
N GLU A 1 3.41 -1.08 10.02
CA GLU A 1 2.12 -1.70 10.37
C GLU A 1 1.00 -0.68 10.22
N LEU A 2 -0.20 -1.09 9.82
CA LEU A 2 -1.35 -0.18 9.53
C LEU A 2 -2.41 -0.13 10.64
N GLY A 3 -2.13 -0.74 11.80
CA GLY A 3 -3.03 -0.75 12.95
C GLY A 3 -4.27 -1.64 12.82
N THR A 4 -4.48 -2.28 11.67
CA THR A 4 -5.58 -3.22 11.40
C THR A 4 -5.02 -4.58 11.03
N LYS A 5 -5.51 -5.65 11.67
CA LYS A 5 -5.15 -7.02 11.31
C LYS A 5 -5.98 -7.45 10.11
N VAL A 6 -5.31 -7.94 9.07
CA VAL A 6 -5.98 -8.51 7.89
C VAL A 6 -6.01 -10.02 8.04
N GLU A 7 -7.20 -10.60 7.97
CA GLU A 7 -7.44 -12.04 8.05
C GLU A 7 -8.26 -12.50 6.83
N GLY A 8 -8.10 -13.75 6.44
CA GLY A 8 -8.85 -14.33 5.32
C GLY A 8 -8.02 -15.32 4.49
N PRO A 9 -8.62 -15.90 3.45
CA PRO A 9 -7.94 -16.82 2.55
C PRO A 9 -7.03 -16.03 1.59
N PHE A 10 -5.78 -15.82 2.00
CA PHE A 10 -4.78 -15.17 1.15
C PHE A 10 -4.51 -16.00 -0.11
N ALA A 11 -4.76 -15.41 -1.27
CA ALA A 11 -4.41 -15.98 -2.57
C ALA A 11 -3.09 -15.37 -3.06
N ARG A 12 -2.19 -16.21 -3.58
CA ARG A 12 -0.94 -15.73 -4.18
C ARG A 12 -1.30 -14.89 -5.41
N LEU A 13 -0.78 -13.66 -5.47
CA LEU A 13 -0.96 -12.78 -6.62
C LEU A 13 0.21 -12.92 -7.60
N GLY A 14 1.44 -12.84 -7.10
CA GLY A 14 2.64 -13.00 -7.94
C GLY A 14 3.91 -12.42 -7.30
N ASP A 15 4.98 -12.42 -8.09
CA ASP A 15 6.26 -11.78 -7.75
C ASP A 15 6.57 -10.68 -8.77
N TYR A 16 6.84 -9.46 -8.29
CA TYR A 16 6.94 -8.26 -9.10
C TYR A 16 8.28 -7.58 -8.92
N ARG A 17 9.10 -7.58 -9.98
CA ARG A 17 10.39 -6.88 -9.98
C ARG A 17 10.18 -5.38 -10.16
N GLN A 18 10.56 -4.61 -9.16
CA GLN A 18 10.53 -3.14 -9.17
C GLN A 18 11.73 -2.57 -9.95
N PRO A 19 11.68 -1.30 -10.41
CA PRO A 19 12.77 -0.67 -11.16
C PRO A 19 14.15 -0.73 -10.47
N GLY A 20 14.17 -0.68 -9.14
CA GLY A 20 15.40 -0.82 -8.35
C GLY A 20 15.93 -2.25 -8.19
N GLY A 21 15.35 -3.24 -8.88
CA GLY A 21 15.75 -4.65 -8.81
C GLY A 21 15.12 -5.44 -7.66
N LYS A 22 14.54 -4.78 -6.66
CA LYS A 22 13.77 -5.42 -5.58
C LYS A 22 12.64 -6.26 -6.16
N ILE A 23 12.47 -7.49 -5.66
CA ILE A 23 11.29 -8.33 -5.94
C ILE A 23 10.28 -8.14 -4.80
N VAL A 24 9.02 -7.89 -5.15
CA VAL A 24 7.89 -7.82 -4.22
C VAL A 24 7.00 -9.02 -4.48
N SER A 25 6.88 -9.91 -3.50
CA SER A 25 5.86 -10.97 -3.51
C SER A 25 4.56 -10.41 -2.95
N ALA A 26 3.46 -10.61 -3.66
CA ALA A 26 2.15 -10.10 -3.26
C ALA A 26 1.10 -11.20 -3.17
N TRP A 27 0.13 -10.95 -2.29
CA TRP A 27 -1.05 -11.77 -2.06
C TRP A 27 -2.29 -10.88 -2.04
N SER A 28 -3.41 -11.40 -2.52
CA SER A 28 -4.73 -10.79 -2.44
C SER A 28 -5.54 -11.45 -1.32
N VAL A 29 -6.43 -10.69 -0.70
CA VAL A 29 -7.38 -11.19 0.29
C VAL A 29 -8.62 -10.32 0.24
N GLU A 30 -9.79 -10.94 0.26
CA GLU A 30 -11.05 -10.24 0.41
C GLU A 30 -11.27 -9.94 1.89
N ALA A 31 -11.43 -8.65 2.22
CA ALA A 31 -11.65 -8.20 3.58
C ALA A 31 -12.44 -6.89 3.59
N ASP A 32 -13.33 -6.75 4.57
CA ASP A 32 -14.01 -5.49 4.85
C ASP A 32 -13.14 -4.65 5.81
N ILE A 33 -12.34 -3.74 5.23
CA ILE A 33 -11.42 -2.87 5.98
C ILE A 33 -11.95 -1.44 5.95
N ASP A 34 -12.17 -0.87 7.13
CA ASP A 34 -12.41 0.57 7.25
C ASP A 34 -11.10 1.35 7.06
N ALA A 35 -10.97 2.02 5.91
CA ALA A 35 -9.79 2.82 5.60
C ALA A 35 -9.62 4.03 6.53
N ALA A 36 -10.70 4.48 7.21
CA ALA A 36 -10.66 5.64 8.12
C ALA A 36 -9.94 5.34 9.44
N VAL A 37 -9.85 4.07 9.83
CA VAL A 37 -9.15 3.65 11.07
C VAL A 37 -7.70 3.26 10.84
N ILE A 38 -7.21 3.29 9.60
CA ILE A 38 -5.80 2.99 9.31
C ILE A 38 -4.91 4.05 9.97
N ARG A 39 -4.02 3.59 10.85
CA ARG A 39 -3.00 4.38 11.53
C ARG A 39 -1.65 3.77 11.27
N SER A 40 -0.77 4.52 10.63
CA SER A 40 0.61 4.10 10.41
C SER A 40 1.47 4.37 11.64
N ASN A 41 2.64 3.72 11.67
CA ASN A 41 3.68 4.07 12.62
C ASN A 41 4.13 5.51 12.40
N THR A 42 4.59 6.16 13.47
CA THR A 42 5.23 7.47 13.37
C THR A 42 6.74 7.33 13.26
N PHE A 43 7.38 8.30 12.60
CA PHE A 43 8.82 8.48 12.61
C PHE A 43 9.14 9.91 13.05
N THR A 44 10.31 10.10 13.64
CA THR A 44 10.76 11.42 14.08
C THR A 44 11.77 11.97 13.09
N MET A 45 11.62 13.24 12.72
CA MET A 45 12.62 13.97 11.95
C MET A 45 12.72 15.42 12.40
N GLU A 46 13.86 16.05 12.12
CA GLU A 46 14.04 17.47 12.35
C GLU A 46 13.16 18.28 11.37
N TRP A 47 12.30 19.16 11.89
CA TRP A 47 11.43 19.97 11.06
C TRP A 47 11.01 21.30 11.71
N PRO A 48 11.20 22.46 11.04
CA PRO A 48 11.80 22.63 9.71
C PRO A 48 13.30 22.24 9.66
N PRO A 49 13.87 21.99 8.47
CA PRO A 49 15.27 21.56 8.37
C PRO A 49 16.24 22.59 8.99
N ARG A 50 17.23 22.12 9.75
CA ARG A 50 18.25 22.93 10.47
C ARG A 50 17.70 23.81 11.61
N SER A 51 16.53 23.48 12.16
CA SER A 51 15.94 24.16 13.32
C SER A 51 16.36 23.58 14.68
N GLY A 52 16.97 22.40 14.72
CA GLY A 52 17.20 21.62 15.95
C GLY A 52 15.93 21.07 16.59
N SER A 53 14.75 21.29 15.99
CA SER A 53 13.46 20.86 16.52
C SER A 53 13.05 19.53 15.92
N MET A 54 12.92 18.49 16.76
CA MET A 54 12.43 17.17 16.36
C MET A 54 10.89 17.14 16.39
N LYS A 55 10.28 16.61 15.33
CA LYS A 55 8.83 16.41 15.23
C LYS A 55 8.52 14.98 14.76
N GLU A 56 7.37 14.48 15.21
CA GLU A 56 6.83 13.20 14.77
C GLU A 56 5.88 13.37 13.58
N PHE A 57 5.98 12.44 12.64
CA PHE A 57 5.14 12.38 11.45
C PHE A 57 4.68 10.94 11.21
N PRO A 58 3.47 10.72 10.67
CA PRO A 58 3.04 9.38 10.26
C PRO A 58 3.79 8.94 9.00
N GLU A 59 4.13 7.65 8.92
CA GLU A 59 4.73 7.04 7.72
C GLU A 59 3.76 7.05 6.53
N VAL A 60 2.47 6.87 6.81
CA VAL A 60 1.36 6.98 5.86
C VAL A 60 0.39 8.02 6.39
N ASP A 61 0.18 9.08 5.62
CA ASP A 61 -0.68 10.21 5.94
C ASP A 61 -2.17 9.90 5.74
N ARG A 62 -2.51 9.07 4.74
CA ARG A 62 -3.88 8.72 4.39
C ARG A 62 -4.00 7.34 3.74
N ALA A 63 -5.10 6.66 4.03
CA ALA A 63 -5.55 5.48 3.30
C ALA A 63 -6.92 5.73 2.66
N GLY A 64 -7.26 4.96 1.63
CA GLY A 64 -8.54 5.07 0.95
C GLY A 64 -8.76 3.90 -0.01
N TRP A 65 -10.04 3.66 -0.31
CA TRP A 65 -10.46 2.72 -1.35
C TRP A 65 -10.50 3.40 -2.70
N PHE A 66 -10.07 2.68 -3.73
CA PHE A 66 -9.98 3.17 -5.10
C PHE A 66 -10.47 2.10 -6.05
N THR A 67 -11.07 2.53 -7.16
CA THR A 67 -11.27 1.65 -8.32
C THR A 67 -9.92 1.22 -8.91
N LEU A 68 -9.89 0.15 -9.71
CA LEU A 68 -8.66 -0.29 -10.39
C LEU A 68 -8.07 0.83 -11.27
N ALA A 69 -8.90 1.58 -11.98
CA ALA A 69 -8.48 2.70 -12.81
C ALA A 69 -7.84 3.83 -11.99
N GLU A 70 -8.43 4.20 -10.85
CA GLU A 70 -7.85 5.20 -9.96
C GLU A 70 -6.55 4.71 -9.31
N ALA A 71 -6.50 3.44 -8.93
CA ALA A 71 -5.32 2.81 -8.34
C ALA A 71 -4.14 2.79 -9.33
N GLU A 72 -4.39 2.54 -10.62
CA GLU A 72 -3.34 2.50 -11.65
C GLU A 72 -2.58 3.83 -11.79
N VAL A 73 -3.30 4.95 -11.62
CA VAL A 73 -2.73 6.29 -11.65
C VAL A 73 -1.94 6.59 -10.37
N LYS A 74 -2.37 6.07 -9.22
CA LYS A 74 -1.80 6.38 -7.90
C LYS A 74 -0.64 5.48 -7.48
N ILE A 75 -0.64 4.22 -7.93
CA ILE A 75 0.34 3.22 -7.52
C ILE A 75 1.70 3.44 -8.19
N LEU A 76 2.77 2.97 -7.56
CA LEU A 76 4.11 2.98 -8.16
C LEU A 76 4.10 2.21 -9.49
N GLN A 77 4.80 2.73 -10.50
CA GLN A 77 4.82 2.15 -11.85
C GLN A 77 5.20 0.65 -11.84
N GLY A 78 6.18 0.25 -11.03
CA GLY A 78 6.61 -1.15 -10.92
C GLY A 78 5.61 -2.07 -10.22
N GLN A 79 4.54 -1.53 -9.63
CA GLN A 79 3.49 -2.28 -8.96
C GLN A 79 2.21 -2.36 -9.77
N ARG A 80 2.07 -1.59 -10.87
CA ARG A 80 0.89 -1.65 -11.76
C ARG A 80 0.50 -3.07 -12.21
N PRO A 81 1.44 -3.99 -12.52
CA PRO A 81 1.06 -5.35 -12.89
C PRO A 81 0.25 -6.09 -11.80
N MET A 82 0.43 -5.74 -10.52
CA MET A 82 -0.37 -6.30 -9.42
C MET A 82 -1.87 -6.02 -9.61
N LEU A 83 -2.24 -4.83 -10.10
CA LEU A 83 -3.63 -4.47 -10.33
C LEU A 83 -4.23 -5.27 -11.49
N SER A 84 -3.46 -5.47 -12.57
CA SER A 84 -3.87 -6.29 -13.71
C SER A 84 -4.07 -7.74 -13.30
N ASP A 85 -3.16 -8.30 -12.51
CA ASP A 85 -3.26 -9.68 -12.05
C ASP A 85 -4.43 -9.85 -11.07
N LEU A 86 -4.68 -8.85 -10.22
CA LEU A 86 -5.84 -8.85 -9.31
C LEU A 86 -7.15 -8.83 -10.11
N ALA A 87 -7.23 -7.98 -11.13
CA ALA A 87 -8.37 -7.92 -12.04
C ALA A 87 -8.64 -9.29 -12.69
N GLY A 88 -7.57 -9.95 -13.16
CA GLY A 88 -7.62 -11.30 -13.69
C GLY A 88 -8.10 -12.35 -12.67
N GLN A 89 -7.63 -12.28 -11.41
CA GLN A 89 -8.10 -13.17 -10.34
C GLN A 89 -9.57 -12.99 -10.00
N LEU A 90 -10.06 -11.74 -10.06
CA LEU A 90 -11.46 -11.39 -9.79
C LEU A 90 -12.38 -11.65 -10.99
N GLY A 91 -11.82 -11.97 -12.17
CA GLY A 91 -12.60 -12.17 -13.39
C GLY A 91 -13.22 -10.88 -13.96
N VAL A 92 -12.67 -9.72 -13.59
CA VAL A 92 -13.10 -8.40 -14.07
C VAL A 92 -12.00 -7.84 -14.97
N ALA A 93 -12.22 -7.86 -16.28
CA ALA A 93 -11.29 -7.33 -17.28
C ALA A 93 -11.75 -5.96 -17.77
#